data_AF-A0AAD8BYY1-F1
#
_entry.id   AF-A0AAD8BYY1-F1
#
_cell.length_a   1.000
_cell.length_b   1.000
_cell.length_c   1.000
_cell.angle_alpha   90.00
_cell.angle_beta   90.00
_cell.angle_gamma   90.00
#
_symmetry.space_group_name_H-M   'P 1'
#
loop_
_entity.id
_entity.type
_entity.pdbx_description
1 polymer ?
#
loop_
_entity_poly.entity_id
_entity_poly.type
_entity_poly.pdbx_seq_one_letter_code
_entity_poly.pdbx_strand_id
1 'polypeptide(L)'
;MAQIWGTPTSHDIDMVDEGNQIVVFSNYRGIINWWMEIFKAYYPNIKCREKGDTIKIKPTMGVTIKLNKTTRLMKISGKDHWPWFVDTFEKLLDVGNGDAVELQSDGASAVSENSVTRYLQLDKDDEEVQDLLDRIPEGGGIMHHEFIMRLWKSLLDDWFGVGAAVYIVTPRIDSERLFTVMLLMIRNKGTGFSVTLLTPAKQDGERFEKIMEKTKRRMKEVKTAQDSRLISDVKLQWVMDTLIIQHEDFSTNFIAAHKDGEAEVLTTTAHFHKAHFHHQQKDNVCYNRLSPHDLRKNYLLPLNIGNNVF
;
A
#
# COMPACT_ATOMS: atom_id res chain seq x y z
N MET A 1 -15.24 8.54 -1.04
CA MET A 1 -14.49 7.75 -2.05
C MET A 1 -13.22 7.14 -1.44
N ALA A 2 -12.25 7.92 -0.94
CA ALA A 2 -11.04 7.37 -0.32
C ALA A 2 -11.28 6.30 0.77
N GLN A 3 -12.37 6.42 1.54
CA GLN A 3 -12.72 5.49 2.62
C GLN A 3 -13.07 4.06 2.13
N ILE A 4 -13.90 3.91 1.09
CA ILE A 4 -14.29 2.59 0.54
C ILE A 4 -13.14 1.92 -0.21
N TRP A 5 -12.33 2.73 -0.88
CA TRP A 5 -11.10 2.29 -1.53
C TRP A 5 -9.98 1.97 -0.53
N GLY A 6 -10.25 2.23 0.75
CA GLY A 6 -9.32 2.10 1.84
C GLY A 6 -9.74 1.19 2.98
N THR A 7 -10.93 0.59 2.91
CA THR A 7 -11.36 -0.44 3.85
C THR A 7 -10.43 -1.64 3.68
N PRO A 8 -9.65 -2.03 4.71
CA PRO A 8 -8.83 -3.23 4.65
C PRO A 8 -9.74 -4.44 4.39
N THR A 9 -9.33 -5.35 3.52
CA THR A 9 -10.11 -6.56 3.22
C THR A 9 -9.27 -7.80 3.46
N SER A 10 -9.86 -8.82 4.08
CA SER A 10 -9.23 -10.15 4.28
C SER A 10 -8.84 -10.84 2.97
N HIS A 11 -9.39 -10.38 1.84
CA HIS A 11 -9.08 -10.84 0.50
C HIS A 11 -8.64 -9.69 -0.41
N ASP A 12 -7.78 -9.98 -1.40
CA ASP A 12 -7.35 -9.00 -2.40
C ASP A 12 -8.53 -8.58 -3.28
N ILE A 13 -9.13 -7.42 -3.02
CA ILE A 13 -10.30 -6.89 -3.71
C ILE A 13 -9.92 -5.55 -4.34
N ASP A 14 -10.19 -5.43 -5.63
CA ASP A 14 -10.09 -4.19 -6.38
C ASP A 14 -11.43 -3.85 -7.02
N MET A 15 -11.60 -2.57 -7.35
CA MET A 15 -12.85 -2.05 -7.91
C MET A 15 -12.55 -1.03 -9.01
N VAL A 16 -13.44 -0.92 -10.00
CA VAL A 16 -13.42 0.08 -11.07
C VAL A 16 -14.82 0.60 -11.25
N ASP A 17 -14.96 1.92 -11.29
CA ASP A 17 -16.19 2.58 -11.72
C ASP A 17 -16.13 2.81 -13.24
N GLU A 18 -17.07 2.21 -13.97
CA GLU A 18 -17.26 2.39 -15.42
C GLU A 18 -18.40 3.39 -15.72
N GLY A 19 -18.91 4.09 -14.71
CA GLY A 19 -19.95 5.13 -14.79
C GLY A 19 -21.38 4.57 -14.83
N ASN A 20 -21.63 3.51 -15.61
CA ASN A 20 -22.94 2.82 -15.63
C ASN A 20 -22.96 1.54 -14.78
N GLN A 21 -21.80 1.11 -14.31
CA GLN A 21 -21.63 -0.02 -13.40
C GLN A 21 -20.31 0.11 -12.65
N ILE A 22 -20.24 -0.55 -11.49
CA ILE A 22 -19.02 -0.76 -10.74
C ILE A 22 -18.62 -2.22 -10.91
N VAL A 23 -17.37 -2.47 -11.28
CA VAL A 23 -16.80 -3.81 -11.43
C VAL A 23 -15.83 -4.03 -10.28
N VAL A 24 -16.09 -5.06 -9.49
CA VAL A 24 -15.24 -5.51 -8.40
C VAL A 24 -14.61 -6.83 -8.81
N PHE A 25 -13.31 -6.96 -8.61
CA PHE A 25 -12.54 -8.13 -8.98
C PHE A 25 -11.62 -8.56 -7.84
N SER A 26 -11.33 -9.86 -7.80
CA SER A 26 -10.44 -10.44 -6.82
C SER A 26 -9.66 -11.59 -7.43
N ASN A 27 -8.42 -11.73 -6.98
CA ASN A 27 -7.57 -12.88 -7.30
C ASN A 27 -7.90 -14.10 -6.43
N TYR A 28 -8.73 -13.95 -5.39
CA TYR A 28 -9.08 -15.02 -4.48
C TYR A 28 -10.02 -16.05 -5.15
N ARG A 29 -9.64 -17.33 -5.14
CA ARG A 29 -10.41 -18.41 -5.81
C ARG A 29 -11.79 -18.61 -5.18
N GLY A 30 -11.92 -18.40 -3.87
CA GLY A 30 -13.17 -18.56 -3.12
C GLY A 30 -14.08 -17.34 -3.13
N ILE A 31 -13.72 -16.26 -3.84
CA ILE A 31 -14.37 -14.95 -3.67
C ILE A 31 -15.88 -14.96 -3.92
N ILE A 32 -16.37 -15.82 -4.83
CA ILE A 32 -17.80 -15.89 -5.13
C ILE A 32 -18.58 -16.48 -3.96
N ASN A 33 -18.03 -17.49 -3.28
CA ASN A 33 -18.66 -18.06 -2.10
C ASN A 33 -18.64 -17.07 -0.94
N TRP A 34 -17.50 -16.41 -0.73
CA TRP A 34 -17.34 -15.38 0.29
C TRP A 34 -18.33 -14.21 0.07
N TRP A 35 -18.45 -13.70 -1.16
CA TRP A 35 -19.47 -12.69 -1.48
C TRP A 35 -20.89 -13.18 -1.16
N MET A 36 -21.20 -14.43 -1.48
CA MET A 36 -22.51 -15.01 -1.20
C MET A 36 -22.79 -15.13 0.30
N GLU A 37 -21.79 -15.43 1.11
CA GLU A 37 -21.89 -15.45 2.58
C GLU A 37 -22.19 -14.06 3.12
N ILE A 38 -21.40 -13.06 2.73
CA ILE A 38 -21.63 -11.65 3.09
C ILE A 38 -23.02 -11.19 2.69
N PHE A 39 -23.44 -11.45 1.45
CA PHE A 39 -24.76 -11.00 0.98
C PHE A 39 -25.90 -11.71 1.73
N LYS A 40 -25.74 -12.98 2.12
CA LYS A 40 -26.74 -13.67 2.94
C LYS A 40 -26.78 -13.14 4.37
N ALA A 41 -25.62 -12.85 4.96
CA ALA A 41 -25.54 -12.29 6.30
C ALA A 41 -26.15 -10.87 6.35
N TYR A 42 -25.76 -10.01 5.42
CA TYR A 42 -26.21 -8.62 5.38
C TYR A 42 -27.63 -8.45 4.82
N TYR A 43 -28.07 -9.35 3.92
CA TYR A 43 -29.44 -9.39 3.40
C TYR A 43 -30.09 -10.78 3.58
N PRO A 44 -30.57 -11.13 4.78
CA PRO A 44 -31.06 -12.48 5.11
C PRO A 44 -32.18 -13.00 4.20
N ASN A 45 -33.00 -12.11 3.65
CA ASN A 45 -34.16 -12.44 2.83
C ASN A 45 -33.93 -12.23 1.32
N ILE A 46 -32.68 -12.08 0.88
CA ILE A 46 -32.39 -11.73 -0.51
C ILE A 46 -32.65 -12.90 -1.46
N LYS A 47 -33.41 -12.62 -2.53
CA LYS A 47 -33.66 -13.60 -3.58
C LYS A 47 -32.50 -13.61 -4.57
N CYS A 48 -31.65 -14.62 -4.49
CA CYS A 48 -30.61 -14.90 -5.47
C CYS A 48 -31.18 -15.70 -6.65
N ARG A 49 -30.92 -15.26 -7.88
CA ARG A 49 -31.24 -16.02 -9.09
C ARG A 49 -29.97 -16.50 -9.74
N GLU A 50 -29.76 -17.81 -9.74
CA GLU A 50 -28.63 -18.42 -10.41
C GLU A 50 -29.03 -18.85 -11.84
N LYS A 51 -28.19 -18.54 -12.82
CA LYS A 51 -28.32 -19.00 -14.20
C LYS A 51 -26.94 -19.28 -14.79
N GLY A 52 -26.58 -20.56 -14.90
CA GLY A 52 -25.25 -20.98 -15.31
C GLY A 52 -24.19 -20.39 -14.39
N ASP A 53 -23.15 -19.78 -14.97
CA ASP A 53 -22.05 -19.19 -14.19
C ASP A 53 -22.39 -17.85 -13.54
N THR A 54 -23.61 -17.32 -13.71
CA THR A 54 -23.97 -16.01 -13.17
C THR A 54 -24.98 -16.13 -12.05
N ILE A 55 -24.66 -15.54 -10.90
CA ILE A 55 -25.59 -15.34 -9.79
C ILE A 55 -26.02 -13.87 -9.81
N LYS A 56 -27.33 -13.64 -9.94
CA LYS A 56 -27.92 -12.30 -9.90
C LYS A 56 -28.58 -12.05 -8.56
N ILE A 57 -28.19 -10.95 -7.93
CA ILE A 57 -28.64 -10.53 -6.60
C ILE A 57 -29.29 -9.14 -6.74
N LYS A 58 -30.40 -8.93 -6.05
CA LYS A 58 -31.12 -7.63 -6.04
C LYS A 58 -31.30 -7.17 -4.60
N PRO A 59 -30.35 -6.38 -4.05
CA PRO A 59 -30.41 -5.95 -2.66
C PRO A 59 -31.51 -4.94 -2.39
N THR A 60 -31.74 -4.03 -3.34
CA THR A 60 -32.79 -3.01 -3.26
C THR A 60 -33.33 -2.67 -4.66
N MET A 61 -34.41 -1.91 -4.73
CA MET A 61 -34.91 -1.36 -5.97
C MET A 61 -33.84 -0.48 -6.64
N GLY A 62 -33.68 -0.59 -7.95
CA GLY A 62 -32.72 0.23 -8.70
C GLY A 62 -31.28 -0.30 -8.70
N VAL A 63 -30.98 -1.39 -7.97
CA VAL A 63 -29.64 -2.00 -7.90
C VAL A 63 -29.69 -3.46 -8.33
N THR A 64 -28.67 -3.89 -9.09
CA THR A 64 -28.47 -5.27 -9.51
C THR A 64 -27.00 -5.63 -9.40
N ILE A 65 -26.73 -6.66 -8.61
CA ILE A 65 -25.40 -7.25 -8.47
C ILE A 65 -25.36 -8.55 -9.27
N LYS A 66 -24.29 -8.76 -10.04
CA LYS A 66 -24.03 -10.00 -10.77
C LYS A 66 -22.67 -10.54 -10.35
N LEU A 67 -22.65 -11.73 -9.77
CA LEU A 67 -21.45 -12.49 -9.49
C LEU A 67 -21.23 -13.51 -10.60
N ASN A 68 -20.02 -13.59 -11.15
CA ASN A 68 -19.69 -14.55 -12.20
C ASN A 68 -18.68 -15.58 -11.68
N LYS A 69 -19.10 -16.86 -11.62
CA LYS A 69 -18.32 -17.99 -11.08
C LYS A 69 -17.00 -18.22 -11.84
N THR A 70 -17.01 -17.97 -13.15
CA THR A 70 -15.88 -18.27 -14.04
C THR A 70 -14.86 -17.14 -14.07
N THR A 71 -15.32 -15.91 -14.27
CA THR A 71 -14.47 -14.70 -14.34
C THR A 71 -14.12 -14.13 -12.96
N ARG A 72 -14.83 -14.56 -11.91
CA ARG A 72 -14.70 -14.08 -10.53
C ARG A 72 -15.01 -12.59 -10.34
N LEU A 73 -15.69 -12.00 -11.31
CA LEU A 73 -16.09 -10.60 -11.28
C LEU A 73 -17.44 -10.46 -10.57
N MET A 74 -17.54 -9.41 -9.76
CA MET A 74 -18.80 -8.85 -9.32
C MET A 74 -19.09 -7.57 -10.08
N LYS A 75 -20.28 -7.45 -10.66
CA LYS A 75 -20.75 -6.23 -11.34
C LYS A 75 -21.96 -5.66 -10.63
N ILE A 76 -21.90 -4.40 -10.24
CA ILE A 76 -22.97 -3.66 -9.55
C ILE A 76 -23.49 -2.63 -10.55
N SER A 77 -24.77 -2.71 -10.90
CA SER A 77 -25.36 -1.94 -12.01
C SER A 77 -26.79 -1.51 -11.66
N GLY A 78 -27.30 -0.49 -12.37
CA GLY A 78 -28.66 0.03 -12.18
C GLY A 78 -28.67 1.53 -11.88
N LYS A 79 -29.87 2.14 -11.84
CA LYS A 79 -30.01 3.60 -11.67
C LYS A 79 -29.45 4.11 -10.34
N ASP A 80 -29.48 3.27 -9.30
CA ASP A 80 -29.06 3.65 -7.94
C ASP A 80 -27.79 2.88 -7.52
N HIS A 81 -27.02 2.36 -8.48
CA HIS A 81 -25.85 1.53 -8.20
C HIS A 81 -24.75 2.27 -7.45
N TRP A 82 -24.52 3.54 -7.80
CA TRP A 82 -23.48 4.36 -7.19
C TRP A 82 -23.84 4.81 -5.76
N PRO A 83 -25.02 5.41 -5.49
CA PRO A 83 -25.42 5.72 -4.12
C PRO A 83 -25.41 4.48 -3.21
N TRP A 84 -25.94 3.35 -3.70
CA TRP A 84 -25.93 2.11 -2.94
C TRP A 84 -24.51 1.64 -2.60
N PHE A 85 -23.59 1.72 -3.58
CA PHE A 85 -22.20 1.33 -3.38
C PHE A 85 -21.54 2.18 -2.30
N VAL A 86 -21.71 3.51 -2.40
CA VAL A 86 -21.11 4.43 -1.44
C VAL A 86 -21.62 4.19 -0.01
N ASP A 87 -22.92 3.94 0.14
CA ASP A 87 -23.55 3.86 1.47
C ASP A 87 -23.42 2.47 2.13
N THR A 88 -23.12 1.44 1.33
CA THR A 88 -23.31 0.04 1.76
C THR A 88 -22.08 -0.83 1.57
N PHE A 89 -21.17 -0.51 0.64
CA PHE A 89 -20.10 -1.43 0.29
C PHE A 89 -19.08 -1.62 1.42
N GLU A 90 -18.71 -0.55 2.12
CA GLU A 90 -17.85 -0.61 3.31
C GLU A 90 -18.44 -1.57 4.38
N LYS A 91 -19.74 -1.47 4.66
CA LYS A 91 -20.43 -2.34 5.63
C LYS A 91 -20.43 -3.81 5.19
N LEU A 92 -20.49 -4.09 3.89
CA LEU A 92 -20.37 -5.45 3.36
C LEU A 92 -18.96 -6.00 3.58
N LEU A 93 -17.94 -5.17 3.40
CA LEU A 93 -16.55 -5.53 3.68
C LEU A 93 -16.34 -5.76 5.18
N ASP A 94 -16.93 -4.94 6.05
CA ASP A 94 -16.87 -5.12 7.51
C ASP A 94 -17.44 -6.46 7.96
N VAL A 95 -18.59 -6.88 7.40
CA VAL A 95 -19.15 -8.22 7.65
C VAL A 95 -18.19 -9.32 7.18
N GLY A 96 -17.62 -9.18 5.98
CA GLY A 96 -16.66 -10.15 5.44
C GLY A 96 -15.35 -10.23 6.21
N ASN A 97 -14.96 -9.15 6.88
CA ASN A 97 -13.80 -9.09 7.76
C ASN A 97 -14.10 -9.68 9.14
N GLY A 98 -15.31 -9.47 9.68
CA GLY A 98 -15.76 -10.08 10.94
C GLY A 98 -15.65 -11.61 10.93
N ASP A 99 -16.13 -12.25 9.85
CA ASP A 99 -16.04 -13.71 9.68
C ASP A 99 -14.58 -14.21 9.52
N ALA A 100 -13.68 -13.36 8.99
CA ALA A 100 -12.27 -13.70 8.82
C ALA A 100 -11.47 -13.65 10.13
N VAL A 101 -11.94 -12.91 11.14
CA VAL A 101 -11.33 -12.85 12.49
C VAL A 101 -11.67 -14.11 13.30
N GLU A 102 -12.88 -14.67 13.14
CA GLU A 102 -13.28 -15.92 13.82
C GLU A 102 -12.63 -17.18 13.23
N LEU A 103 -12.26 -17.16 11.94
CA LEU A 103 -11.56 -18.28 11.28
C LEU A 103 -10.05 -18.32 11.53
N GLN A 104 -9.45 -17.27 12.11
CA GLN A 104 -8.02 -17.21 12.40
C GLN A 104 -7.62 -17.92 13.70
N SER A 105 -8.57 -18.25 14.59
CA SER A 105 -8.27 -18.93 15.86
C SER A 105 -8.05 -20.43 15.74
N ASP A 106 -8.42 -21.06 14.63
CA ASP A 106 -8.28 -22.51 14.42
C ASP A 106 -7.57 -22.82 13.10
N GLY A 107 -6.23 -22.75 13.11
CA GLY A 107 -5.38 -23.34 12.09
C GLY A 107 -4.71 -22.35 11.15
N ALA A 108 -3.39 -22.25 11.30
CA ALA A 108 -2.50 -21.53 10.40
C ALA A 108 -2.76 -21.88 8.92
N SER A 109 -2.70 -20.85 8.06
CA SER A 109 -2.68 -20.88 6.58
C SER A 109 -4.01 -20.66 5.86
N ALA A 110 -4.54 -19.44 5.92
CA ALA A 110 -5.36 -18.89 4.84
C ALA A 110 -5.00 -17.43 4.48
N VAL A 111 -3.78 -16.98 4.78
CA VAL A 111 -3.25 -15.72 4.26
C VAL A 111 -2.97 -15.92 2.77
N SER A 112 -3.69 -15.16 1.93
CA SER A 112 -3.57 -15.17 0.47
C SER A 112 -2.11 -15.26 0.01
N GLU A 113 -1.72 -16.36 -0.63
CA GLU A 113 -0.39 -16.54 -1.25
C GLU A 113 -0.07 -15.52 -2.36
N ASN A 114 -1.04 -14.65 -2.69
CA ASN A 114 -0.99 -13.62 -3.72
C ASN A 114 -0.78 -12.20 -3.14
N SER A 115 -0.44 -12.06 -1.86
CA SER A 115 -0.33 -10.75 -1.20
C SER A 115 0.99 -10.02 -1.51
N VAL A 116 0.91 -8.70 -1.71
CA VAL A 116 2.07 -7.79 -1.78
C VAL A 116 2.97 -7.94 -0.54
N THR A 117 2.38 -8.26 0.61
CA THR A 117 3.06 -8.56 1.88
C THR A 117 4.12 -9.65 1.74
N ARG A 118 3.77 -10.79 1.13
CA ARG A 118 4.71 -11.90 0.95
C ARG A 118 5.85 -11.55 0.00
N TYR A 119 5.56 -10.76 -1.04
CA TYR A 119 6.59 -10.27 -1.96
C TYR A 119 7.58 -9.33 -1.25
N LEU A 120 7.07 -8.45 -0.39
CA LEU A 120 7.87 -7.54 0.42
C LEU A 120 8.68 -8.25 1.52
N GLN A 121 8.37 -9.53 1.79
CA GLN A 121 8.95 -10.37 2.84
C GLN A 121 8.70 -9.87 4.26
N LEU A 122 7.60 -9.13 4.46
CA LEU A 122 7.26 -8.59 5.78
C LEU A 122 6.85 -9.71 6.76
N ASP A 123 6.23 -10.79 6.28
CA ASP A 123 5.79 -11.94 7.10
C ASP A 123 6.94 -12.87 7.56
N LYS A 124 8.16 -12.68 7.06
CA LYS A 124 9.31 -13.52 7.45
C LYS A 124 10.09 -12.96 8.63
N ASP A 125 9.76 -11.74 8.99
CA ASP A 125 10.55 -10.86 9.82
C ASP A 125 9.63 -10.29 10.91
N ASP A 126 9.07 -11.16 11.77
CA ASP A 126 8.26 -10.85 12.97
C ASP A 126 9.01 -10.01 14.04
N GLU A 127 10.07 -9.30 13.68
CA GLU A 127 10.66 -8.28 14.57
C GLU A 127 9.83 -7.02 14.45
N GLU A 128 9.29 -6.56 15.58
CA GLU A 128 8.55 -5.30 15.62
C GLU A 128 9.50 -4.15 15.22
N VAL A 129 8.94 -3.10 14.61
CA VAL A 129 9.72 -1.89 14.26
C VAL A 129 10.50 -1.38 15.46
N GLN A 130 9.90 -1.47 16.66
CA GLN A 130 10.54 -1.06 17.91
C GLN A 130 11.80 -1.90 18.23
N ASP A 131 11.80 -3.21 17.98
CA ASP A 131 12.98 -4.06 18.19
C ASP A 131 14.14 -3.65 17.27
N LEU A 132 13.84 -3.22 16.04
CA LEU A 132 14.84 -2.70 15.12
C LEU A 132 15.37 -1.34 15.59
N LEU A 133 14.50 -0.47 16.07
CA LEU A 133 14.90 0.84 16.59
C LEU A 133 15.77 0.73 17.86
N ASP A 134 15.45 -0.19 18.75
CA ASP A 134 16.18 -0.42 20.01
C ASP A 134 17.62 -0.93 19.77
N ARG A 135 17.89 -1.47 18.57
CA ARG A 135 19.25 -1.86 18.16
C ARG A 135 20.11 -0.66 17.74
N ILE A 136 19.52 0.51 17.49
CA ILE A 136 20.27 1.72 17.13
C ILE A 136 20.84 2.35 18.41
N PRO A 137 22.16 2.51 18.52
CA PRO A 137 22.77 3.19 19.66
C PRO A 137 22.23 4.61 19.83
N GLU A 138 22.14 5.08 21.07
CA GLU A 138 21.81 6.47 21.37
C GLU A 138 22.75 7.42 20.63
N GLY A 139 22.18 8.40 19.90
CA GLY A 139 22.94 9.33 19.05
C GLY A 139 23.28 8.81 17.65
N GLY A 140 22.96 7.54 17.35
CA GLY A 140 23.16 6.90 16.05
C GLY A 140 24.33 5.90 16.05
N GLY A 141 24.31 5.00 15.07
CA GLY A 141 25.30 3.93 14.95
C GLY A 141 25.66 3.58 13.51
N ILE A 142 26.78 2.87 13.37
CA ILE A 142 27.23 2.32 12.10
C ILE A 142 26.58 0.95 11.92
N MET A 143 25.66 0.84 10.97
CA MET A 143 24.87 -0.35 10.72
C MET A 143 25.22 -1.03 9.40
N HIS A 144 24.95 -2.33 9.34
CA HIS A 144 25.08 -3.11 8.12
C HIS A 144 23.91 -2.83 7.16
N HIS A 145 24.18 -2.85 5.87
CA HIS A 145 23.19 -2.56 4.83
C HIS A 145 21.88 -3.39 4.90
N GLU A 146 21.96 -4.67 5.30
CA GLU A 146 20.77 -5.52 5.46
C GLU A 146 19.83 -4.99 6.54
N PHE A 147 20.39 -4.57 7.68
CA PHE A 147 19.64 -3.94 8.77
C PHE A 147 18.97 -2.65 8.31
N ILE A 148 19.69 -1.80 7.56
CA ILE A 148 19.17 -0.52 7.09
C ILE A 148 17.97 -0.72 6.16
N MET A 149 18.08 -1.64 5.21
CA MET A 149 16.98 -1.94 4.29
C MET A 149 15.76 -2.52 5.03
N ARG A 150 15.99 -3.39 6.02
CA ARG A 150 14.91 -3.94 6.86
C ARG A 150 14.22 -2.82 7.65
N LEU A 151 14.99 -2.01 8.36
CA LEU A 151 14.49 -0.88 9.14
C LEU A 151 13.68 0.10 8.29
N TRP A 152 14.17 0.45 7.10
CA TRP A 152 13.44 1.35 6.20
C TRP A 152 12.10 0.79 5.75
N LYS A 153 12.07 -0.49 5.34
CA LYS A 153 10.82 -1.13 4.93
C LYS A 153 9.83 -1.17 6.08
N SER A 154 10.28 -1.55 7.27
CA SER A 154 9.43 -1.64 8.45
C SER A 154 8.89 -0.27 8.87
N LEU A 155 9.71 0.78 8.90
CA LEU A 155 9.25 2.14 9.20
C LEU A 155 8.27 2.68 8.15
N LEU A 156 8.54 2.47 6.86
CA LEU A 156 7.63 2.92 5.81
C LEU A 156 6.30 2.15 5.84
N ASP A 157 6.32 0.83 6.11
CA ASP A 157 5.09 0.05 6.27
C ASP A 157 4.27 0.56 7.46
N ASP A 158 4.91 0.81 8.60
CA ASP A 158 4.27 1.31 9.81
C ASP A 158 3.69 2.72 9.63
N TRP A 159 4.49 3.66 9.12
CA TRP A 159 4.05 5.03 8.88
C TRP A 159 2.93 5.12 7.84
N PHE A 160 2.98 4.29 6.79
CA PHE A 160 1.85 4.18 5.87
C PHE A 160 0.66 3.53 6.56
N GLY A 161 0.85 2.48 7.35
CA GLY A 161 -0.19 1.76 8.08
C GLY A 161 -1.00 2.66 9.02
N VAL A 162 -0.34 3.62 9.67
CA VAL A 162 -1.01 4.59 10.54
C VAL A 162 -1.55 5.81 9.79
N GLY A 163 -1.30 5.98 8.49
CA GLY A 163 -1.83 7.14 7.75
C GLY A 163 -1.01 8.43 7.89
N ALA A 164 0.30 8.33 8.12
CA ALA A 164 1.17 9.49 8.30
C ALA A 164 1.45 10.27 7.00
N ALA A 165 1.89 11.51 7.12
CA ALA A 165 2.54 12.23 6.03
C ALA A 165 4.03 11.85 5.98
N VAL A 166 4.44 11.14 4.93
CA VAL A 166 5.77 10.56 4.79
C VAL A 166 6.60 11.30 3.75
N TYR A 167 7.86 11.55 4.08
CA TYR A 167 8.84 12.18 3.22
C TYR A 167 10.01 11.22 3.02
N ILE A 168 10.34 10.94 1.77
CA ILE A 168 11.51 10.17 1.37
C ILE A 168 12.45 11.13 0.67
N VAL A 169 13.57 11.46 1.32
CA VAL A 169 14.56 12.40 0.80
C VAL A 169 15.84 11.63 0.53
N THR A 170 16.16 11.43 -0.75
CA THR A 170 17.32 10.62 -1.14
C THR A 170 18.02 11.19 -2.39
N PRO A 171 19.35 11.43 -2.35
CA PRO A 171 20.11 11.91 -3.51
C PRO A 171 20.16 10.88 -4.64
N ARG A 172 19.97 9.59 -4.31
CA ARG A 172 19.98 8.49 -5.28
C ARG A 172 18.88 7.49 -4.98
N ILE A 173 18.15 7.08 -6.01
CA ILE A 173 17.14 6.03 -5.93
C ILE A 173 17.14 5.19 -7.21
N ASP A 174 17.18 3.87 -7.08
CA ASP A 174 17.04 2.98 -8.23
C ASP A 174 15.62 2.42 -8.40
N SER A 175 15.39 1.74 -9.52
CA SER A 175 14.08 1.22 -9.87
C SER A 175 13.56 0.16 -8.91
N GLU A 176 14.44 -0.57 -8.21
CA GLU A 176 14.07 -1.62 -7.26
C GLU A 176 13.62 -1.05 -5.92
N ARG A 177 14.29 0.00 -5.42
CA ARG A 177 13.89 0.67 -4.18
C ARG A 177 12.62 1.47 -4.42
N LEU A 178 12.52 2.16 -5.56
CA LEU A 178 11.29 2.84 -5.95
C LEU A 178 10.13 1.84 -6.09
N PHE A 179 10.37 0.69 -6.70
CA PHE A 179 9.40 -0.40 -6.78
C PHE A 179 8.94 -0.88 -5.39
N THR A 180 9.87 -1.02 -4.44
CA THR A 180 9.56 -1.41 -3.06
C THR A 180 8.67 -0.38 -2.36
N VAL A 181 8.98 0.93 -2.50
CA VAL A 181 8.15 2.01 -1.96
C VAL A 181 6.73 1.93 -2.55
N MET A 182 6.61 1.78 -3.87
CA MET A 182 5.31 1.67 -4.53
C MET A 182 4.49 0.45 -4.06
N LEU A 183 5.14 -0.67 -3.79
CA LEU A 183 4.48 -1.84 -3.22
C LEU A 183 3.99 -1.60 -1.78
N LEU A 184 4.80 -0.97 -0.93
CA LEU A 184 4.42 -0.58 0.42
C LEU A 184 3.22 0.38 0.40
N MET A 185 3.20 1.32 -0.55
CA MET A 185 2.05 2.19 -0.76
C MET A 185 0.78 1.39 -1.11
N ILE A 186 0.87 0.42 -2.02
CA ILE A 186 -0.28 -0.42 -2.42
C ILE A 186 -0.80 -1.24 -1.25
N ARG A 187 0.10 -1.80 -0.44
CA ARG A 187 -0.26 -2.61 0.73
C ARG A 187 -1.07 -1.80 1.74
N ASN A 188 -0.66 -0.56 1.99
CA ASN A 188 -1.31 0.34 2.94
C ASN A 188 -2.34 1.26 2.28
N LYS A 189 -2.75 0.95 1.03
CA LYS A 189 -3.76 1.73 0.32
C LYS A 189 -5.01 1.79 1.19
N GLY A 190 -5.38 3.02 1.59
CA GLY A 190 -6.60 3.25 2.34
C GLY A 190 -6.46 3.92 3.69
N THR A 191 -5.27 3.88 4.27
CA THR A 191 -5.01 4.43 5.60
C THR A 191 -4.94 5.96 5.61
N GLY A 192 -5.05 6.61 4.44
CA GLY A 192 -5.05 8.07 4.30
C GLY A 192 -3.67 8.73 4.34
N PHE A 193 -2.59 7.93 4.27
CA PHE A 193 -1.23 8.45 4.21
C PHE A 193 -0.95 9.29 2.95
N SER A 194 0.10 10.10 3.01
CA SER A 194 0.64 10.83 1.86
C SER A 194 2.14 10.61 1.73
N VAL A 195 2.68 10.62 0.52
CA VAL A 195 4.11 10.37 0.27
C VAL A 195 4.68 11.42 -0.66
N THR A 196 5.76 12.06 -0.21
CA THR A 196 6.59 12.93 -1.03
C THR A 196 7.98 12.31 -1.19
N LEU A 197 8.38 12.03 -2.42
CA LEU A 197 9.75 11.66 -2.79
C LEU A 197 10.48 12.90 -3.31
N LEU A 198 11.50 13.34 -2.59
CA LEU A 198 12.45 14.35 -3.06
C LEU A 198 13.71 13.64 -3.55
N THR A 199 14.09 13.85 -4.82
CA THR A 199 15.30 13.26 -5.42
C THR A 199 15.75 14.07 -6.64
N PRO A 200 17.05 14.16 -6.96
CA PRO A 200 17.52 14.88 -8.14
C PRO A 200 16.88 14.39 -9.44
N ALA A 201 16.63 15.31 -10.39
CA ALA A 201 16.10 14.97 -11.71
C ALA A 201 17.05 14.06 -12.52
N LYS A 202 18.35 14.12 -12.20
CA LYS A 202 19.41 13.30 -12.79
C LYS A 202 20.37 12.81 -11.71
N GLN A 203 20.64 11.52 -11.71
CA GLN A 203 21.53 10.84 -10.76
C GLN A 203 22.45 9.88 -11.51
N ASP A 204 23.75 9.93 -11.25
CA ASP A 204 24.76 9.05 -11.87
C ASP A 204 24.66 8.93 -13.41
N GLY A 205 24.27 10.03 -14.08
CA GLY A 205 24.10 10.06 -15.53
C GLY A 205 22.73 9.60 -16.04
N GLU A 206 21.88 9.01 -15.20
CA GLU A 206 20.53 8.55 -15.51
C GLU A 206 19.47 9.57 -15.06
N ARG A 207 18.49 9.88 -15.93
CA ARG A 207 17.33 10.72 -15.57
C ARG A 207 16.34 9.93 -14.74
N PHE A 208 15.72 10.57 -13.76
CA PHE A 208 14.70 9.96 -12.91
C PHE A 208 13.53 9.38 -13.72
N GLU A 209 13.13 10.03 -14.81
CA GLU A 209 12.10 9.55 -15.76
C GLU A 209 12.36 8.11 -16.23
N LYS A 210 13.62 7.76 -16.50
CA LYS A 210 14.02 6.42 -16.95
C LYS A 210 13.96 5.39 -15.81
N ILE A 211 14.27 5.81 -14.60
CA ILE A 211 14.10 4.97 -13.39
C ILE A 211 12.63 4.68 -13.18
N MET A 212 11.78 5.71 -13.28
CA MET A 212 10.33 5.59 -13.19
C MET A 212 9.76 4.65 -14.26
N GLU A 213 10.21 4.76 -15.52
CA GLU A 213 9.79 3.87 -16.60
C GLU A 213 10.16 2.41 -16.32
N LYS A 214 11.40 2.14 -15.89
CA LYS A 214 11.85 0.80 -15.47
C LYS A 214 11.00 0.25 -14.32
N THR A 215 10.68 1.07 -13.34
CA THR A 215 9.82 0.69 -12.21
C THR A 215 8.41 0.36 -12.68
N LYS A 216 7.78 1.20 -13.52
CA LYS A 216 6.46 0.93 -14.10
C LYS A 216 6.42 -0.38 -14.87
N ARG A 217 7.44 -0.63 -15.68
CA ARG A 217 7.57 -1.89 -16.42
C ARG A 217 7.64 -3.09 -15.46
N ARG A 218 8.49 -2.99 -14.44
CA ARG A 218 8.60 -4.03 -13.39
C ARG A 218 7.27 -4.28 -12.69
N MET A 219 6.53 -3.24 -12.30
CA MET A 219 5.20 -3.37 -11.69
C MET A 219 4.22 -4.17 -12.56
N LYS A 220 4.28 -4.02 -13.89
CA LYS A 220 3.42 -4.74 -14.85
C LYS A 220 3.86 -6.19 -15.09
N GLU A 221 5.15 -6.46 -14.99
CA GLU A 221 5.76 -7.76 -15.28
C GLU A 221 5.79 -8.69 -14.07
N VAL A 222 5.72 -8.15 -12.85
CA VAL A 222 5.77 -8.95 -11.62
C VAL A 222 4.52 -9.82 -11.51
N LYS A 223 4.76 -11.12 -11.38
CA LYS A 223 3.73 -12.14 -11.23
C LYS A 223 3.80 -12.77 -9.85
N THR A 224 2.67 -13.32 -9.42
CA THR A 224 2.55 -14.18 -8.26
C THR A 224 3.22 -15.54 -8.53
N ALA A 225 3.37 -16.36 -7.48
CA ALA A 225 3.82 -17.75 -7.63
C ALA A 225 2.89 -18.60 -8.54
N GLN A 226 1.67 -18.12 -8.79
CA GLN A 226 0.65 -18.77 -9.62
C GLN A 226 0.62 -18.20 -11.05
N ASP A 227 1.65 -17.45 -11.46
CA ASP A 227 1.80 -16.81 -12.78
C ASP A 227 0.71 -15.77 -13.14
N SER A 228 -0.09 -15.34 -12.17
CA SER A 228 -1.02 -14.21 -12.31
C SER A 228 -0.28 -12.88 -12.05
N ARG A 229 -0.74 -11.76 -12.62
CA ARG A 229 -0.17 -10.45 -12.30
C ARG A 229 -0.33 -10.13 -10.82
N LEU A 230 0.75 -9.70 -10.16
CA LEU A 230 0.73 -9.31 -8.75
C LEU A 230 -0.03 -7.99 -8.54
N ILE A 231 0.05 -7.09 -9.51
CA ILE A 231 -0.46 -5.72 -9.40
C ILE A 231 -1.46 -5.46 -10.52
N SER A 232 -2.64 -4.96 -10.15
CA SER A 232 -3.65 -4.52 -11.12
C SER A 232 -3.28 -3.16 -11.71
N ASP A 233 -3.77 -2.87 -12.93
CA ASP A 233 -3.52 -1.57 -13.57
C ASP A 233 -4.09 -0.40 -12.73
N VAL A 234 -5.15 -0.66 -11.96
CA VAL A 234 -5.77 0.32 -11.04
C VAL A 234 -4.85 0.66 -9.88
N LYS A 235 -4.23 -0.35 -9.23
CA LYS A 235 -3.26 -0.13 -8.16
C LYS A 235 -2.02 0.61 -8.67
N LEU A 236 -1.55 0.24 -9.87
CA LEU A 236 -0.45 0.97 -10.51
C LEU A 236 -0.81 2.44 -10.75
N GLN A 237 -1.97 2.71 -11.35
CA GLN A 237 -2.41 4.08 -11.61
C GLN A 237 -2.56 4.88 -10.32
N TRP A 238 -3.19 4.29 -9.28
CA TRP A 238 -3.35 4.93 -7.98
C TRP A 238 -2.01 5.35 -7.35
N VAL A 239 -1.00 4.48 -7.37
CA VAL A 239 0.34 4.86 -6.86
C VAL A 239 0.93 6.01 -7.67
N MET A 240 0.79 5.97 -9.00
CA MET A 240 1.32 7.02 -9.87
C MET A 240 0.68 8.38 -9.63
N ASP A 241 -0.61 8.40 -9.26
CA ASP A 241 -1.34 9.63 -8.96
C ASP A 241 -1.11 10.12 -7.52
N THR A 242 -0.74 9.22 -6.61
CA THR A 242 -0.60 9.52 -5.18
C THR A 242 0.84 9.87 -4.76
N LEU A 243 1.85 9.30 -5.43
CA LEU A 243 3.25 9.57 -5.13
C LEU A 243 3.65 10.95 -5.65
N ILE A 244 3.85 11.91 -4.75
CA ILE A 244 4.34 13.25 -5.10
C ILE A 244 5.85 13.15 -5.30
N ILE A 245 6.34 13.60 -6.45
CA ILE A 245 7.77 13.59 -6.78
C ILE A 245 8.23 15.03 -6.98
N GLN A 246 9.28 15.40 -6.27
CA GLN A 246 9.92 16.70 -6.38
C GLN A 246 11.39 16.52 -6.73
N HIS A 247 11.89 17.45 -7.55
CA HIS A 247 13.25 17.40 -8.05
C HIS A 247 14.06 18.59 -7.57
N GLU A 248 15.09 18.30 -6.80
CA GLU A 248 16.03 19.29 -6.27
C GLU A 248 17.41 18.65 -6.13
N ASP A 249 18.46 19.46 -6.25
CA ASP A 249 19.84 19.00 -6.06
C ASP A 249 20.23 19.19 -4.58
N PHE A 250 20.51 18.09 -3.91
CA PHE A 250 20.88 18.05 -2.49
C PHE A 250 21.77 16.83 -2.21
N SER A 251 22.37 16.79 -1.02
CA SER A 251 23.24 15.69 -0.56
C SER A 251 22.78 15.00 0.71
N THR A 252 21.74 15.51 1.38
CA THR A 252 21.19 14.90 2.60
C THR A 252 20.34 13.67 2.28
N ASN A 253 20.23 12.74 3.22
CA ASN A 253 19.45 11.53 3.04
C ASN A 253 18.73 11.13 4.34
N PHE A 254 17.41 11.06 4.26
CA PHE A 254 16.55 10.69 5.37
C PHE A 254 15.17 10.23 4.90
N ILE A 255 14.49 9.49 5.76
CA ILE A 255 13.03 9.33 5.70
C ILE A 255 12.42 9.95 6.96
N ALA A 256 11.26 10.56 6.80
CA ALA A 256 10.56 11.19 7.90
C ALA A 256 9.05 10.94 7.81
N ALA A 257 8.39 10.94 8.95
CA ALA A 257 6.95 10.90 9.03
C ALA A 257 6.43 11.93 10.04
N HIS A 258 5.21 12.40 9.80
CA HIS A 258 4.47 13.24 10.72
C HIS A 258 3.01 12.78 10.78
N LYS A 259 2.49 12.63 11.99
CA LYS A 259 1.07 12.38 12.25
C LYS A 259 0.69 12.86 13.65
N ASP A 260 -0.51 13.42 13.81
CA ASP A 260 -1.15 13.71 15.11
C ASP A 260 -0.28 14.48 16.11
N GLY A 261 0.58 15.39 15.63
CA GLY A 261 1.46 16.19 16.49
C GLY A 261 2.78 15.52 16.88
N GLU A 262 3.06 14.35 16.32
CA GLU A 262 4.33 13.63 16.49
C GLU A 262 5.08 13.56 15.16
N ALA A 263 6.41 13.68 15.23
CA ALA A 263 7.28 13.56 14.07
C ALA A 263 8.45 12.62 14.35
N GLU A 264 8.80 11.84 13.35
CA GLU A 264 9.88 10.88 13.42
C GLU A 264 10.79 11.04 12.20
N VAL A 265 12.09 10.93 12.40
CA VAL A 265 13.09 11.05 11.33
C VAL A 265 14.15 9.98 11.48
N LEU A 266 14.38 9.23 10.41
CA LEU A 266 15.55 8.37 10.24
C LEU A 266 16.52 9.03 9.27
N THR A 267 17.68 9.45 9.76
CA THR A 267 18.79 9.94 8.96
C THR A 267 19.80 8.83 8.70
N THR A 268 20.37 8.79 7.51
CA THR A 268 21.39 7.78 7.20
C THR A 268 22.25 8.16 6.00
N THR A 269 23.49 7.66 5.96
CA THR A 269 24.38 7.82 4.81
C THR A 269 24.10 6.84 3.66
N ALA A 270 23.29 5.80 3.89
CA ALA A 270 22.88 4.87 2.86
C ALA A 270 21.83 5.53 1.96
N HIS A 271 22.12 5.75 0.67
CA HIS A 271 21.09 6.17 -0.28
C HIS A 271 20.14 5.02 -0.65
N PHE A 272 18.96 5.33 -1.20
CA PHE A 272 17.98 4.37 -1.74
C PHE A 272 18.44 3.67 -3.04
N HIS A 273 19.70 3.27 -3.12
CA HIS A 273 20.35 2.79 -4.32
C HIS A 273 21.20 1.55 -4.06
N LYS A 274 21.24 0.63 -5.02
CA LYS A 274 21.96 -0.65 -4.98
C LYS A 274 23.40 -0.58 -4.51
N ALA A 275 24.08 0.55 -4.75
CA ALA A 275 25.45 0.75 -4.31
C ALA A 275 25.62 0.50 -2.80
N HIS A 276 24.64 0.90 -1.98
CA HIS A 276 24.68 0.78 -0.53
C HIS A 276 24.17 -0.56 0.01
N PHE A 277 23.57 -1.40 -0.82
CA PHE A 277 22.91 -2.64 -0.37
C PHE A 277 23.44 -3.93 -0.99
N HIS A 278 24.26 -3.85 -2.03
CA HIS A 278 24.86 -5.03 -2.66
C HIS A 278 26.37 -5.15 -2.40
N HIS A 279 26.95 -4.14 -1.75
CA HIS A 279 28.33 -4.18 -1.26
C HIS A 279 28.27 -4.26 0.27
N GLN A 280 29.26 -4.89 0.92
CA GLN A 280 29.38 -4.95 2.38
C GLN A 280 29.74 -3.57 2.98
N GLN A 281 28.97 -2.55 2.62
CA GLN A 281 29.08 -1.20 3.15
C GLN A 281 28.39 -1.13 4.51
N LYS A 282 28.94 -0.27 5.35
CA LYS A 282 28.36 0.13 6.61
C LYS A 282 28.05 1.61 6.52
N ASP A 283 26.87 1.97 7.00
CA ASP A 283 26.36 3.33 6.90
C ASP A 283 25.93 3.81 8.28
N ASN A 284 26.02 5.12 8.49
CA ASN A 284 25.51 5.73 9.71
C ASN A 284 23.99 5.73 9.66
N VAL A 285 23.37 5.45 10.80
CA VAL A 285 21.92 5.47 10.98
C VAL A 285 21.64 6.17 12.29
N CYS A 286 20.74 7.15 12.28
CA CYS A 286 20.28 7.84 13.47
C CYS A 286 18.78 8.07 13.36
N TYR A 287 18.04 7.63 14.38
CA TYR A 287 16.60 7.76 14.46
C TYR A 287 16.25 8.73 15.59
N ASN A 288 15.35 9.68 15.33
CA ASN A 288 14.92 10.67 16.30
C ASN A 288 13.40 10.83 16.26
N ARG A 289 12.79 10.87 17.44
CA ARG A 289 11.45 11.45 17.63
C ARG A 289 11.61 12.92 17.99
N LEU A 290 10.84 13.78 17.34
CA LEU A 290 10.92 15.23 17.49
C LEU A 290 9.57 15.89 17.31
N SER A 291 9.50 17.18 17.64
CA SER A 291 8.28 17.95 17.42
C SER A 291 8.04 18.20 15.92
N PRO A 292 6.78 18.29 15.46
CA PRO A 292 6.44 18.70 14.10
C PRO A 292 7.12 20.01 13.66
N HIS A 293 7.25 20.95 14.61
CA HIS A 293 7.95 22.20 14.39
C HIS A 293 9.43 21.99 14.06
N ASP A 294 10.12 21.12 14.79
CA ASP A 294 11.54 20.84 14.55
C ASP A 294 11.75 20.04 13.26
N LEU A 295 10.81 19.15 12.90
CA LEU A 295 10.82 18.44 11.62
C LEU A 295 10.77 19.46 10.48
N ARG A 296 9.77 20.36 10.54
CA ARG A 296 9.58 21.41 9.55
C ARG A 296 10.82 22.30 9.45
N LYS A 297 11.28 22.85 10.57
CA LYS A 297 12.36 23.84 10.63
C LYS A 297 13.70 23.26 10.19
N ASN A 298 14.05 22.07 10.66
CA ASN A 298 15.42 21.53 10.52
C ASN A 298 15.58 20.63 9.29
N TYR A 299 14.50 20.03 8.78
CA TYR A 299 14.58 19.03 7.69
C TYR A 299 13.83 19.45 6.43
N LEU A 300 12.58 19.92 6.58
CA LEU A 300 11.70 20.12 5.42
C LEU A 300 11.84 21.50 4.77
N LEU A 301 11.85 22.57 5.58
CA LEU A 301 11.97 23.95 5.11
C LEU A 301 13.30 24.21 4.34
N PRO A 302 14.46 23.68 4.76
CA PRO A 302 15.71 23.87 4.00
C PRO A 302 15.67 23.25 2.58
N LEU A 303 14.77 22.30 2.34
CA LEU A 303 14.56 21.63 1.07
C LEU A 303 13.28 22.12 0.37
N ASN A 304 12.67 23.18 0.87
CA ASN A 304 11.43 23.75 0.35
C ASN A 304 10.27 22.73 0.20
N ILE A 305 10.29 21.66 1.01
CA ILE A 305 9.26 20.62 1.04
C ILE A 305 8.37 20.80 2.29
N GLY A 306 7.14 20.27 2.24
CA GLY A 306 6.25 20.29 3.41
C GLY A 306 5.61 21.65 3.76
N ASN A 307 5.71 22.67 2.89
CA ASN A 307 5.10 23.99 3.10
C ASN A 307 3.57 23.96 3.30
N ASN A 308 2.91 22.90 2.81
CA ASN A 308 1.46 22.71 2.89
C ASN A 308 1.03 21.67 3.94
N VAL A 309 1.96 21.15 4.76
CA VAL A 309 1.71 20.00 5.65
C VAL A 309 1.64 20.38 7.13
N PHE A 310 1.99 21.63 7.48
CA PHE A 310 1.95 22.17 8.85
C PHE A 310 1.35 23.57 8.89
#